data_AF-A0A538C7N6-F1
#
_entry.id   AF-A0A538C7N6-F1
#
_cell.length_a   1.000
_cell.length_b   1.000
_cell.length_c   1.000
_cell.angle_alpha   90.00
_cell.angle_beta   90.00
_cell.angle_gamma   90.00
#
_symmetry.space_group_name_H-M   'P 1'
#
loop_
_entity.id
_entity.type
_entity.pdbx_description
1 polymer ?
#
loop_
_entity_poly.entity_id
_entity_poly.type
_entity_poly.pdbx_seq_one_letter_code
_entity_poly.pdbx_strand_id
1 'polypeptide(L)'
;MPPGALARVHTACGSPPEIATRSDEKSLAGPSYGCRARSRNNGAMQAAVSTPHAGSLAGSGARGGPSGPAAAPHKRRSALFLAAIGSLALLGLVGSCLLLAAGAAGEPSQYVPARSGGWPGWLAGPYEGLGQSLGASSFQTLTLVMCGCYLAVLLAARSLPWRALVLAILAAHVALLLGPPLISQDVFGYLGFARMGALHGLDPYTRVAAEAPADPVLYYLGWPYQHSPYGPLFTLCSYATAPLGLAGGLWAFKATAFVASLGAIALVARASALLGRSARWAAAFVGLNPVLLVLALGGAHNDTLILLTLAAALALSAGAQPRLRAAAGALVAGVGVKLTAGLALPFLLLAPARLRERALLAASALASVCALAAVALLGFGGHALGFLGAVGEQQQLVAVHSIPAETARLIGLHGTPSWWRDLFAAAFVAVLLFALWRTARGADWRTAAGWTTLALLVSTAWLLPWYAIWALPLAAVSADRRLRAATLVVCAYATLIHLPLAEGLLTPPRPTARHGTPFRPSGGDRVELTGFKVLDDRVLDFGR
;
A
#
# COMPACT_ATOMS: atom_id res chain seq x y z
N MET A 1 -20.96 -37.87 -48.73
CA MET A 1 -19.73 -38.50 -49.25
C MET A 1 -18.52 -37.91 -48.53
N PRO A 2 -17.48 -38.73 -48.26
CA PRO A 2 -16.50 -38.56 -47.18
C PRO A 2 -15.06 -38.43 -47.79
N PRO A 3 -13.97 -39.03 -47.25
CA PRO A 3 -13.08 -38.55 -46.18
C PRO A 3 -11.56 -38.74 -46.48
N GLY A 4 -10.69 -38.54 -45.48
CA GLY A 4 -9.37 -39.21 -45.34
C GLY A 4 -8.65 -38.79 -44.04
N ALA A 5 -8.76 -39.54 -42.93
CA ALA A 5 -7.97 -40.72 -42.47
C ALA A 5 -6.75 -40.31 -41.61
N LEU A 6 -6.70 -40.55 -40.28
CA LEU A 6 -6.32 -41.79 -39.52
C LEU A 6 -4.89 -42.28 -39.84
N ALA A 7 -4.01 -42.76 -38.95
CA ALA A 7 -3.96 -43.01 -37.51
C ALA A 7 -2.54 -43.51 -37.09
N ARG A 8 -2.24 -43.41 -35.78
CA ARG A 8 -1.48 -44.33 -34.85
C ARG A 8 -0.04 -44.81 -35.16
N VAL A 9 0.95 -44.56 -34.27
CA VAL A 9 1.45 -45.34 -33.07
C VAL A 9 2.23 -46.64 -33.40
N HIS A 10 3.53 -46.75 -33.01
CA HIS A 10 4.11 -47.78 -32.09
C HIS A 10 5.67 -47.88 -32.05
N THR A 11 6.23 -47.87 -30.82
CA THR A 11 7.33 -48.67 -30.20
C THR A 11 8.69 -48.96 -30.87
N ALA A 12 9.76 -48.48 -30.18
CA ALA A 12 10.86 -49.18 -29.47
C ALA A 12 11.62 -50.41 -30.03
N CYS A 13 12.92 -50.42 -29.65
CA CYS A 13 13.88 -51.52 -29.42
C CYS A 13 14.92 -51.86 -30.52
N GLY A 14 16.19 -51.91 -30.10
CA GLY A 14 17.33 -52.45 -30.85
C GLY A 14 18.69 -52.12 -30.21
N SER A 15 19.27 -53.10 -29.49
CA SER A 15 20.66 -53.11 -28.97
C SER A 15 21.53 -54.10 -29.81
N PRO A 16 22.77 -54.47 -29.39
CA PRO A 16 24.12 -54.11 -29.88
C PRO A 16 24.80 -55.26 -30.69
N PRO A 17 26.14 -55.24 -31.00
CA PRO A 17 27.27 -55.66 -30.11
C PRO A 17 28.55 -54.78 -30.29
N GLU A 18 29.60 -54.67 -29.45
CA GLU A 18 30.57 -55.56 -28.75
C GLU A 18 31.91 -55.81 -29.53
N ILE A 19 33.04 -55.88 -28.77
CA ILE A 19 34.43 -56.33 -29.10
C ILE A 19 35.36 -55.22 -29.68
N ALA A 20 36.54 -54.78 -29.18
CA ALA A 20 37.65 -55.18 -28.27
C ALA A 20 39.02 -55.19 -29.02
N THR A 21 40.11 -55.01 -28.26
CA THR A 21 41.58 -55.18 -28.54
C THR A 21 42.40 -53.89 -28.84
N ARG A 22 43.30 -53.47 -27.91
CA ARG A 22 44.80 -53.68 -27.82
C ARG A 22 45.57 -52.92 -28.93
N SER A 23 46.70 -52.22 -28.74
CA SER A 23 47.86 -52.34 -27.83
C SER A 23 48.88 -51.21 -28.12
N ASP A 24 49.70 -50.83 -27.12
CA ASP A 24 51.13 -50.40 -27.14
C ASP A 24 51.56 -49.19 -28.03
N GLU A 25 52.56 -48.33 -27.78
CA GLU A 25 53.70 -48.24 -26.84
C GLU A 25 54.34 -46.82 -26.94
N LYS A 26 55.14 -46.43 -25.92
CA LYS A 26 56.36 -45.57 -25.93
C LYS A 26 56.32 -44.00 -25.96
N SER A 27 56.61 -43.45 -24.76
CA SER A 27 57.78 -42.62 -24.35
C SER A 27 58.14 -41.30 -25.07
N LEU A 28 58.14 -40.15 -24.34
CA LEU A 28 59.34 -39.40 -23.85
C LEU A 28 59.05 -37.97 -23.34
N ALA A 29 59.76 -37.61 -22.25
CA ALA A 29 60.25 -36.29 -21.79
C ALA A 29 59.29 -35.13 -21.34
N GLY A 30 59.54 -34.61 -20.12
CA GLY A 30 58.94 -33.38 -19.53
C GLY A 30 59.67 -32.07 -19.91
N PRO A 31 59.60 -30.95 -19.13
CA PRO A 31 59.00 -30.80 -17.80
C PRO A 31 58.14 -29.51 -17.54
N SER A 32 57.42 -29.56 -16.41
CA SER A 32 57.09 -28.49 -15.43
C SER A 32 56.35 -27.20 -15.84
N TYR A 33 55.17 -26.97 -15.23
CA TYR A 33 54.78 -25.90 -14.27
C TYR A 33 53.27 -26.15 -13.98
N GLY A 34 52.86 -26.57 -12.77
CA GLY A 34 52.70 -25.72 -11.59
C GLY A 34 51.24 -25.31 -11.38
N CYS A 35 50.39 -26.21 -10.86
CA CYS A 35 49.02 -25.85 -10.43
C CYS A 35 48.68 -26.54 -9.09
N ARG A 36 48.42 -25.76 -8.03
CA ARG A 36 48.14 -26.25 -6.68
C ARG A 36 46.65 -26.53 -6.49
N ALA A 37 46.33 -27.75 -6.10
CA ALA A 37 45.08 -28.14 -5.45
C ALA A 37 45.36 -29.20 -4.38
N ARG A 38 44.70 -29.07 -3.21
CA ARG A 38 44.15 -30.13 -2.30
C ARG A 38 43.95 -29.51 -0.92
N SER A 39 42.77 -29.50 -0.31
CA SER A 39 41.78 -30.57 -0.01
C SER A 39 42.19 -31.50 1.15
N ARG A 40 41.43 -31.31 2.22
CA ARG A 40 41.05 -32.08 3.42
C ARG A 40 41.18 -33.61 3.43
N ASN A 41 41.39 -34.12 4.66
CA ASN A 41 40.76 -35.25 5.40
C ASN A 41 41.86 -35.97 6.24
N ASN A 42 41.69 -36.62 7.39
CA ASN A 42 40.64 -36.88 8.39
C ASN A 42 41.40 -37.54 9.58
N GLY A 43 40.87 -37.49 10.80
CA GLY A 43 41.33 -38.37 11.90
C GLY A 43 40.69 -38.04 13.25
N ALA A 44 39.95 -39.00 13.81
CA ALA A 44 39.26 -38.92 15.10
C ALA A 44 39.96 -39.81 16.14
N MET A 45 39.93 -39.43 17.42
CA MET A 45 39.99 -40.40 18.53
C MET A 45 39.42 -39.82 19.85
N GLN A 46 38.67 -40.68 20.55
CA GLN A 46 37.88 -40.49 21.78
C GLN A 46 38.76 -40.49 23.05
N ALA A 47 38.46 -39.62 24.02
CA ALA A 47 37.75 -39.83 25.30
C ALA A 47 38.56 -40.50 26.44
N ALA A 48 38.70 -39.78 27.56
CA ALA A 48 38.90 -40.34 28.89
C ALA A 48 38.24 -39.43 29.94
N VAL A 49 37.57 -40.11 30.88
CA VAL A 49 36.66 -39.62 31.92
C VAL A 49 37.42 -39.41 33.23
N SER A 50 37.04 -38.41 34.02
CA SER A 50 37.23 -38.42 35.48
C SER A 50 36.11 -37.65 36.18
N THR A 51 35.44 -38.34 37.11
CA THR A 51 34.33 -37.92 37.97
C THR A 51 34.83 -37.44 39.36
N PRO A 52 33.97 -36.84 40.21
CA PRO A 52 34.35 -35.76 41.12
C PRO A 52 34.60 -36.18 42.58
N HIS A 53 35.21 -35.27 43.34
CA HIS A 53 35.21 -35.30 44.81
C HIS A 53 34.39 -34.14 45.38
N ALA A 54 33.49 -34.49 46.29
CA ALA A 54 32.67 -33.59 47.09
C ALA A 54 33.48 -33.04 48.27
N GLY A 55 33.28 -31.75 48.57
CA GLY A 55 33.79 -31.08 49.75
C GLY A 55 33.00 -29.80 49.99
N SER A 56 31.98 -29.90 50.85
CA SER A 56 31.22 -28.78 51.41
C SER A 56 32.14 -27.85 52.20
N LEU A 57 32.00 -26.53 52.03
CA LEU A 57 32.10 -25.56 53.10
C LEU A 57 31.43 -24.25 52.68
N ALA A 58 30.46 -23.83 53.50
CA ALA A 58 29.77 -22.56 53.42
C ALA A 58 30.73 -21.38 53.63
N GLY A 59 30.56 -20.33 52.84
CA GLY A 59 31.32 -19.08 52.96
C GLY A 59 30.55 -17.93 52.35
N SER A 60 29.83 -17.21 53.21
CA SER A 60 29.27 -15.88 52.97
C SER A 60 30.31 -14.96 52.32
N GLY A 61 29.98 -14.41 51.16
CA GLY A 61 30.86 -13.53 50.41
C GLY A 61 30.09 -12.77 49.35
N ALA A 62 29.27 -11.82 49.79
CA ALA A 62 28.71 -10.78 48.93
C ALA A 62 29.86 -10.04 48.22
N ARG A 63 30.09 -10.34 46.94
CA ARG A 63 30.94 -9.53 46.06
C ARG A 63 30.02 -8.84 45.06
N GLY A 64 29.96 -7.51 45.21
CA GLY A 64 29.22 -6.62 44.33
C GLY A 64 29.61 -6.87 42.87
N GLY A 65 28.59 -7.17 42.06
CA GLY A 65 28.73 -7.09 40.61
C GLY A 65 29.09 -5.65 40.19
N PRO A 66 29.86 -5.46 39.12
CA PRO A 66 30.19 -4.13 38.64
C PRO A 66 28.90 -3.40 38.30
N SER A 67 28.66 -2.32 39.01
CA SER A 67 27.68 -1.30 38.67
C SER A 67 27.93 -0.87 37.22
N GLY A 68 27.04 -1.28 36.32
CA GLY A 68 27.03 -0.79 34.94
C GLY A 68 27.02 0.75 34.97
N PRO A 69 27.70 1.42 34.03
CA PRO A 69 27.88 2.87 34.07
C PRO A 69 26.51 3.54 34.17
N ALA A 70 26.25 4.20 35.31
CA ALA A 70 25.05 4.99 35.53
C ALA A 70 24.95 5.98 34.37
N ALA A 71 23.92 5.83 33.54
CA ALA A 71 23.71 6.71 32.39
C ALA A 71 23.72 8.17 32.87
N ALA A 72 24.65 8.97 32.35
CA ALA A 72 24.88 10.33 32.79
C ALA A 72 23.55 11.13 32.93
N PRO A 73 23.35 11.89 34.01
CA PRO A 73 22.08 12.55 34.34
C PRO A 73 21.50 13.42 33.20
N HIS A 74 22.37 13.98 32.35
CA HIS A 74 21.97 14.72 31.14
C HIS A 74 21.22 13.86 30.11
N LYS A 75 21.63 12.60 29.87
CA LYS A 75 20.93 11.69 28.94
C LYS A 75 19.56 11.27 29.45
N ARG A 76 19.39 11.21 30.78
CA ARG A 76 18.11 10.89 31.41
C ARG A 76 17.14 12.07 31.36
N ARG A 77 17.63 13.29 31.60
CA ARG A 77 16.83 14.53 31.47
C ARG A 77 16.38 14.78 30.02
N SER A 78 17.25 14.56 29.03
CA SER A 78 16.88 14.72 27.62
C SER A 78 15.84 13.69 27.16
N ALA A 79 15.93 12.45 27.65
CA ALA A 79 14.94 11.40 27.35
C ALA A 79 13.55 11.71 27.94
N LEU A 80 13.51 12.22 29.18
CA LEU A 80 12.25 12.65 29.83
C LEU A 80 11.62 13.85 29.11
N PHE A 81 12.43 14.83 28.71
CA PHE A 81 11.94 15.98 27.94
C PHE A 81 11.35 15.57 26.58
N LEU A 82 12.05 14.69 25.84
CA LEU A 82 11.53 14.14 24.58
C LEU A 82 10.25 13.33 24.78
N ALA A 83 10.14 12.56 25.87
CA ALA A 83 8.92 11.82 26.19
C ALA A 83 7.75 12.75 26.54
N ALA A 84 7.99 13.87 27.22
CA ALA A 84 6.98 14.87 27.52
C ALA A 84 6.47 15.56 26.24
N ILE A 85 7.37 16.02 25.38
CA ILE A 85 7.01 16.58 24.06
C ILE A 85 6.23 15.56 23.24
N GLY A 86 6.71 14.32 23.16
CA GLY A 86 6.04 13.26 22.42
C GLY A 86 4.64 12.97 22.96
N SER A 87 4.44 13.00 24.29
CA SER A 87 3.13 12.75 24.91
C SER A 87 2.16 13.90 24.63
N LEU A 88 2.61 15.15 24.72
CA LEU A 88 1.80 16.32 24.32
C LEU A 88 1.45 16.26 22.83
N ALA A 89 2.40 15.86 21.98
CA ALA A 89 2.17 15.69 20.56
C ALA A 89 1.16 14.57 20.24
N LEU A 90 1.13 13.47 21.01
CA LEU A 90 0.08 12.46 20.89
C LEU A 90 -1.31 13.06 21.16
N LEU A 91 -1.44 13.88 22.21
CA LEU A 91 -2.70 14.56 22.53
C LEU A 91 -3.12 15.53 21.42
N GLY A 92 -2.19 16.35 20.92
CA GLY A 92 -2.46 17.27 19.81
C GLY A 92 -2.88 16.56 18.52
N LEU A 93 -2.27 15.40 18.22
CA LEU A 93 -2.63 14.58 17.07
C LEU A 93 -4.04 13.98 17.22
N VAL A 94 -4.34 13.35 18.36
CA VAL A 94 -5.67 12.78 18.64
C VAL A 94 -6.75 13.88 18.65
N GLY A 95 -6.45 15.02 19.28
CA GLY A 95 -7.34 16.18 19.30
C GLY A 95 -7.61 16.73 17.90
N SER A 96 -6.59 16.79 17.04
CA SER A 96 -6.76 17.21 15.65
C SER A 96 -7.66 16.25 14.87
N CYS A 97 -7.49 14.93 15.03
CA CYS A 97 -8.38 13.94 14.42
C CYS A 97 -9.83 14.09 14.88
N LEU A 98 -10.05 14.29 16.19
CA LEU A 98 -11.39 14.48 16.75
C LEU A 98 -12.05 15.77 16.24
N LEU A 99 -11.32 16.88 16.23
CA LEU A 99 -11.85 18.16 15.76
C LEU A 99 -12.14 18.14 14.25
N LEU A 100 -11.31 17.47 13.44
CA LEU A 100 -11.57 17.26 12.02
C LEU A 100 -12.84 16.43 11.82
N ALA A 101 -12.98 15.30 12.53
CA ALA A 101 -14.16 14.44 12.42
C ALA A 101 -15.44 15.13 12.90
N ALA A 102 -15.38 15.85 14.03
CA ALA A 102 -16.51 16.58 14.58
C ALA A 102 -16.92 17.76 13.71
N GLY A 103 -15.96 18.55 13.22
CA GLY A 103 -16.24 19.67 12.31
C GLY A 103 -16.82 19.20 10.98
N ALA A 104 -16.34 18.08 10.44
CA ALA A 104 -16.90 17.48 9.23
C ALA A 104 -18.34 16.97 9.44
N ALA A 105 -18.67 16.50 10.65
CA ALA A 105 -20.00 16.05 11.01
C ALA A 105 -21.00 17.20 11.20
N GLY A 106 -20.58 18.38 11.67
CA GLY A 106 -21.49 19.48 12.00
C GLY A 106 -22.23 20.07 10.80
N GLU A 107 -21.54 20.42 9.71
CA GLU A 107 -22.16 21.10 8.55
C GLU A 107 -21.64 20.68 7.16
N PRO A 108 -22.43 20.88 6.08
CA PRO A 108 -21.97 20.74 4.69
C PRO A 108 -20.64 21.42 4.43
N SER A 109 -19.63 20.63 4.02
CA SER A 109 -18.31 21.13 3.66
C SER A 109 -17.74 20.38 2.48
N GLN A 110 -16.81 21.01 1.76
CA GLN A 110 -16.03 20.41 0.68
C GLN A 110 -15.22 19.18 1.12
N TYR A 111 -15.00 19.02 2.43
CA TYR A 111 -14.25 17.91 3.02
C TYR A 111 -15.11 16.66 3.25
N VAL A 112 -16.40 16.71 2.96
CA VAL A 112 -17.31 15.56 2.87
C VAL A 112 -18.06 15.69 1.54
N PRO A 113 -17.46 15.36 0.38
CA PRO A 113 -18.05 15.72 -0.91
C PRO A 113 -19.41 15.04 -1.16
N ALA A 114 -19.68 13.88 -0.54
CA ALA A 114 -20.98 13.24 -0.57
C ALA A 114 -22.11 14.04 0.11
N ARG A 115 -21.77 15.05 0.92
CA ARG A 115 -22.70 15.95 1.62
C ARG A 115 -23.09 17.19 0.80
N SER A 116 -22.41 17.48 -0.32
CA SER A 116 -22.63 18.71 -1.07
C SER A 116 -24.06 18.85 -1.65
N GLY A 117 -24.81 17.75 -1.74
CA GLY A 117 -26.20 17.71 -2.21
C GLY A 117 -27.29 17.62 -1.12
N GLY A 118 -26.93 17.62 0.18
CA GLY A 118 -27.88 17.50 1.30
C GLY A 118 -27.44 16.50 2.37
N TRP A 119 -28.24 16.35 3.43
CA TRP A 119 -27.86 15.57 4.61
C TRP A 119 -28.88 14.50 5.02
N PRO A 120 -28.59 13.22 4.79
CA PRO A 120 -29.23 12.17 5.56
C PRO A 120 -28.56 12.01 6.93
N GLY A 121 -29.34 11.97 8.01
CA GLY A 121 -28.80 11.93 9.39
C GLY A 121 -27.88 10.73 9.70
N TRP A 122 -27.90 9.67 8.89
CA TRP A 122 -27.01 8.53 9.07
C TRP A 122 -25.56 8.76 8.59
N LEU A 123 -25.31 9.80 7.79
CA LEU A 123 -23.99 10.09 7.20
C LEU A 123 -23.05 10.81 8.18
N ALA A 124 -23.61 11.61 9.08
CA ALA A 124 -22.89 12.44 10.05
C ALA A 124 -22.07 11.66 11.07
N GLY A 125 -22.59 10.49 11.46
CA GLY A 125 -22.14 9.79 12.65
C GLY A 125 -22.51 10.51 13.95
N PRO A 126 -22.08 9.98 15.11
CA PRO A 126 -22.45 10.49 16.44
C PRO A 126 -21.95 11.90 16.77
N TYR A 127 -21.09 12.51 15.94
CA TYR A 127 -20.53 13.84 16.21
C TYR A 127 -21.37 15.01 15.71
N GLU A 128 -22.46 14.76 15.00
CA GLU A 128 -23.35 15.80 14.45
C GLU A 128 -23.75 16.85 15.49
N GLY A 129 -24.11 16.40 16.70
CA GLY A 129 -24.59 17.25 17.79
C GLY A 129 -23.52 18.09 18.50
N LEU A 130 -22.25 17.98 18.12
CA LEU A 130 -21.16 18.73 18.76
C LEU A 130 -21.06 20.20 18.30
N GLY A 131 -21.80 20.59 17.26
CA GLY A 131 -21.92 21.99 16.82
C GLY A 131 -20.62 22.61 16.30
N GLN A 132 -19.67 21.78 15.83
CA GLN A 132 -18.39 22.24 15.28
C GLN A 132 -18.52 22.46 13.77
N SER A 133 -17.85 23.48 13.24
CA SER A 133 -17.75 23.76 11.81
C SER A 133 -16.34 23.50 11.28
N LEU A 134 -16.24 23.10 10.00
CA LEU A 134 -14.98 22.83 9.33
C LEU A 134 -14.85 23.65 8.04
N GLY A 135 -14.30 24.85 8.18
CA GLY A 135 -13.90 25.70 7.06
C GLY A 135 -12.49 25.38 6.56
N ALA A 136 -12.10 26.01 5.45
CA ALA A 136 -10.82 25.76 4.81
C ALA A 136 -9.61 26.10 5.70
N SER A 137 -9.69 27.22 6.43
CA SER A 137 -8.63 27.65 7.36
C SER A 137 -8.51 26.73 8.58
N SER A 138 -9.62 26.24 9.13
CA SER A 138 -9.57 25.31 10.28
C SER A 138 -9.08 23.93 9.86
N PHE A 139 -9.54 23.41 8.70
CA PHE A 139 -8.99 22.17 8.12
C PHE A 139 -7.48 22.26 7.90
N GLN A 140 -7.01 23.36 7.30
CA GLN A 140 -5.58 23.60 7.11
C GLN A 140 -4.81 23.62 8.43
N THR A 141 -5.29 24.40 9.39
CA THR A 141 -4.62 24.56 10.68
C THR A 141 -4.53 23.24 11.43
N LEU A 142 -5.64 22.51 11.55
CA LEU A 142 -5.69 21.21 12.21
C LEU A 142 -4.79 20.19 11.53
N THR A 143 -4.74 20.18 10.20
CA THR A 143 -3.89 19.27 9.43
C THR A 143 -2.40 19.61 9.62
N LEU A 144 -2.02 20.88 9.61
CA LEU A 144 -0.64 21.31 9.86
C LEU A 144 -0.20 21.02 11.30
N VAL A 145 -1.07 21.25 12.28
CA VAL A 145 -0.84 20.88 13.69
C VAL A 145 -0.66 19.36 13.80
N MET A 146 -1.54 18.56 13.19
CA MET A 146 -1.42 17.11 13.16
C MET A 146 -0.10 16.64 12.54
N CYS A 147 0.35 17.24 11.43
CA CYS A 147 1.65 16.97 10.82
C CYS A 147 2.82 17.31 11.75
N GLY A 148 2.81 18.47 12.39
CA GLY A 148 3.83 18.88 13.36
C GLY A 148 3.88 17.94 14.57
N CYS A 149 2.72 17.59 15.12
CA CYS A 149 2.59 16.61 16.19
C CYS A 149 3.10 15.23 15.77
N TYR A 150 2.76 14.75 14.57
CA TYR A 150 3.25 13.48 14.03
C TYR A 150 4.78 13.46 13.97
N LEU A 151 5.42 14.50 13.44
CA LEU A 151 6.88 14.59 13.40
C LEU A 151 7.50 14.58 14.80
N ALA A 152 6.94 15.34 15.75
CA ALA A 152 7.38 15.34 17.14
C ALA A 152 7.26 13.94 17.78
N VAL A 153 6.17 13.21 17.50
CA VAL A 153 6.00 11.82 17.93
C VAL A 153 7.06 10.92 17.30
N LEU A 154 7.38 11.05 16.01
CA LEU A 154 8.43 10.23 15.38
C LEU A 154 9.81 10.43 16.00
N LEU A 155 10.13 11.67 16.39
CA LEU A 155 11.37 12.00 17.10
C LEU A 155 11.38 11.37 18.52
N ALA A 156 10.23 11.33 19.19
CA ALA A 156 10.08 10.80 20.54
C ALA A 156 9.70 9.31 20.63
N ALA A 157 9.36 8.65 19.52
CA ALA A 157 8.65 7.36 19.51
C ALA A 157 9.38 6.23 20.27
N ARG A 158 10.71 6.28 20.34
CA ARG A 158 11.51 5.30 21.07
C ARG A 158 11.48 5.51 22.59
N SER A 159 11.23 6.73 23.03
CA SER A 159 11.13 7.14 24.44
C SER A 159 9.70 7.08 24.97
N LEU A 160 8.71 6.99 24.08
CA LEU A 160 7.30 6.91 24.47
C LEU A 160 6.92 5.52 24.99
N PRO A 161 6.08 5.44 26.05
CA PRO A 161 5.59 4.17 26.53
C PRO A 161 4.69 3.53 25.47
N TRP A 162 4.86 2.22 25.25
CA TRP A 162 4.11 1.47 24.23
C TRP A 162 2.59 1.62 24.42
N ARG A 163 2.12 1.62 25.67
CA ARG A 163 0.70 1.82 26.00
C ARG A 163 0.17 3.17 25.50
N ALA A 164 0.90 4.27 25.68
CA ALA A 164 0.45 5.57 25.21
C ALA A 164 0.39 5.64 23.68
N LEU A 165 1.37 5.05 22.98
CA LEU A 165 1.35 4.95 21.51
C LEU A 165 0.13 4.17 21.02
N VAL A 166 -0.13 2.99 21.60
CA VAL A 166 -1.28 2.17 21.21
C VAL A 166 -2.60 2.90 21.50
N LEU A 167 -2.74 3.50 22.68
CA LEU A 167 -3.94 4.26 23.04
C LEU A 167 -4.16 5.45 22.11
N ALA A 168 -3.12 6.19 21.74
CA ALA A 168 -3.24 7.31 20.81
C ALA A 168 -3.61 6.85 19.39
N ILE A 169 -3.02 5.75 18.90
CA ILE A 169 -3.39 5.15 17.61
C ILE A 169 -4.87 4.77 17.64
N LEU A 170 -5.32 4.03 18.66
CA LEU A 170 -6.71 3.62 18.80
C LEU A 170 -7.66 4.81 18.91
N ALA A 171 -7.32 5.81 19.74
CA ALA A 171 -8.15 7.01 19.92
C ALA A 171 -8.29 7.82 18.63
N ALA A 172 -7.19 8.04 17.90
CA ALA A 172 -7.24 8.71 16.59
C ALA A 172 -8.06 7.91 15.57
N HIS A 173 -7.91 6.58 15.54
CA HIS A 173 -8.68 5.72 14.65
C HIS A 173 -10.18 5.73 14.99
N VAL A 174 -10.54 5.67 16.27
CA VAL A 174 -11.95 5.72 16.72
C VAL A 174 -12.55 7.08 16.41
N ALA A 175 -11.81 8.18 16.64
CA ALA A 175 -12.25 9.52 16.30
C ALA A 175 -12.60 9.66 14.82
N LEU A 176 -11.83 9.05 13.91
CA LEU A 176 -12.10 9.13 12.48
C LEU A 176 -13.13 8.09 12.00
N LEU A 177 -13.19 6.93 12.67
CA LEU A 177 -14.21 5.91 12.44
C LEU A 177 -15.60 6.50 12.69
N LEU A 178 -15.78 7.28 13.76
CA LEU A 178 -17.08 7.82 14.17
C LEU A 178 -17.49 9.11 13.41
N GLY A 179 -16.65 9.67 12.55
CA GLY A 179 -17.00 10.81 11.69
C GLY A 179 -17.53 10.40 10.30
N PRO A 180 -18.00 11.35 9.48
CA PRO A 180 -18.38 11.09 8.09
C PRO A 180 -17.17 10.68 7.21
N PRO A 181 -17.36 10.14 5.99
CA PRO A 181 -16.27 9.89 5.06
C PRO A 181 -15.65 11.21 4.57
N LEU A 182 -14.34 11.37 4.79
CA LEU A 182 -13.62 12.61 4.45
C LEU A 182 -13.04 12.58 3.02
N ILE A 183 -12.94 13.75 2.40
CA ILE A 183 -12.18 14.10 1.18
C ILE A 183 -12.65 13.45 -0.13
N SER A 184 -13.21 12.24 -0.12
CA SER A 184 -13.56 11.48 -1.32
C SER A 184 -14.95 10.84 -1.25
N GLN A 185 -15.53 10.56 -2.43
CA GLN A 185 -16.75 9.80 -2.64
C GLN A 185 -16.49 8.32 -2.97
N ASP A 186 -15.23 7.86 -2.99
CA ASP A 186 -14.85 6.48 -3.36
C ASP A 186 -15.63 5.39 -2.60
N VAL A 187 -15.94 5.63 -1.33
CA VAL A 187 -16.71 4.66 -0.53
C VAL A 187 -18.11 4.40 -1.10
N PHE A 188 -18.73 5.42 -1.71
CA PHE A 188 -19.98 5.27 -2.43
C PHE A 188 -19.78 4.56 -3.76
N GLY A 189 -18.60 4.66 -4.38
CA GLY A 189 -18.17 3.81 -5.49
C GLY A 189 -18.16 2.33 -5.12
N TYR A 190 -17.51 1.98 -4.00
CA TYR A 190 -17.51 0.59 -3.51
C TYR A 190 -18.92 0.07 -3.26
N LEU A 191 -19.75 0.91 -2.63
CA LEU A 191 -21.14 0.59 -2.35
C LEU A 191 -21.99 0.47 -3.63
N GLY A 192 -21.73 1.33 -4.61
CA GLY A 192 -22.37 1.28 -5.92
C GLY A 192 -22.09 -0.04 -6.64
N PHE A 193 -20.81 -0.41 -6.76
CA PHE A 193 -20.42 -1.70 -7.36
C PHE A 193 -20.98 -2.89 -6.58
N ALA A 194 -21.02 -2.81 -5.24
CA ALA A 194 -21.62 -3.85 -4.42
C ALA A 194 -23.10 -4.06 -4.72
N ARG A 195 -23.85 -2.95 -4.82
CA ARG A 195 -25.30 -2.97 -5.05
C ARG A 195 -25.65 -3.34 -6.48
N MET A 196 -24.86 -2.91 -7.47
CA MET A 196 -25.03 -3.32 -8.88
C MET A 196 -25.10 -4.83 -9.03
N GLY A 197 -24.09 -5.54 -8.50
CA GLY A 197 -24.06 -6.99 -8.59
C GLY A 197 -25.09 -7.68 -7.71
N ALA A 198 -25.20 -7.25 -6.45
CA ALA A 198 -26.03 -7.94 -5.46
C ALA A 198 -27.53 -7.71 -5.63
N LEU A 199 -27.96 -6.53 -6.09
CA LEU A 199 -29.37 -6.13 -6.14
C LEU A 199 -29.92 -6.03 -7.57
N HIS A 200 -29.07 -5.72 -8.55
CA HIS A 200 -29.51 -5.43 -9.92
C HIS A 200 -29.05 -6.48 -10.94
N GLY A 201 -28.26 -7.48 -10.51
CA GLY A 201 -27.69 -8.48 -11.41
C GLY A 201 -26.74 -7.90 -12.47
N LEU A 202 -26.22 -6.70 -12.23
CA LEU A 202 -25.30 -6.00 -13.12
C LEU A 202 -23.86 -6.30 -12.72
N ASP A 203 -23.11 -6.92 -13.61
CA ASP A 203 -21.69 -7.19 -13.39
C ASP A 203 -20.86 -5.89 -13.49
N PRO A 204 -20.21 -5.45 -12.40
CA PRO A 204 -19.49 -4.18 -12.36
C PRO A 204 -18.22 -4.13 -13.24
N TYR A 205 -17.83 -5.24 -13.86
CA TYR A 205 -16.75 -5.27 -14.85
C TYR A 205 -17.19 -5.07 -16.29
N THR A 206 -18.50 -5.10 -16.55
CA THR A 206 -19.06 -4.91 -17.90
C THR A 206 -20.15 -3.86 -17.96
N ARG A 207 -20.69 -3.46 -16.80
CA ARG A 207 -21.79 -2.50 -16.65
C ARG A 207 -21.38 -1.41 -15.67
N VAL A 208 -22.05 -0.26 -15.76
CA VAL A 208 -21.78 0.91 -14.92
C VAL A 208 -22.95 1.22 -13.99
N ALA A 209 -22.70 1.97 -12.91
CA ALA A 209 -23.72 2.26 -11.90
C ALA A 209 -24.91 3.06 -12.45
N ALA A 210 -24.68 3.92 -13.45
CA ALA A 210 -25.73 4.69 -14.12
C ALA A 210 -26.82 3.83 -14.77
N GLU A 211 -26.54 2.55 -15.05
CA GLU A 211 -27.51 1.61 -15.64
C GLU A 211 -28.51 1.04 -14.62
N ALA A 212 -28.36 1.38 -13.34
CA ALA A 212 -29.37 1.18 -12.29
C ALA A 212 -29.93 2.53 -11.80
N PRO A 213 -30.65 3.29 -12.66
CA PRO A 213 -31.04 4.68 -12.38
C PRO A 213 -31.95 4.86 -11.16
N ALA A 214 -32.62 3.80 -10.73
CA ALA A 214 -33.48 3.80 -9.54
C ALA A 214 -32.70 3.57 -8.22
N ASP A 215 -31.40 3.22 -8.27
CA ASP A 215 -30.65 2.97 -7.05
C ASP A 215 -30.27 4.29 -6.33
N PRO A 216 -30.62 4.45 -5.04
CA PRO A 216 -30.36 5.68 -4.31
C PRO A 216 -28.87 5.97 -4.07
N VAL A 217 -27.96 5.03 -4.34
CA VAL A 217 -26.51 5.28 -4.24
C VAL A 217 -26.02 6.33 -5.24
N LEU A 218 -26.73 6.53 -6.36
CA LEU A 218 -26.36 7.48 -7.42
C LEU A 218 -26.23 8.92 -6.94
N TYR A 219 -26.97 9.32 -5.90
CA TYR A 219 -26.88 10.66 -5.32
C TYR A 219 -25.52 10.97 -4.66
N TYR A 220 -24.73 9.94 -4.35
CA TYR A 220 -23.45 10.09 -3.65
C TYR A 220 -22.24 9.68 -4.50
N LEU A 221 -22.49 9.12 -5.70
CA LEU A 221 -21.45 8.59 -6.58
C LEU A 221 -20.74 9.71 -7.33
N GLY A 222 -19.41 9.75 -7.22
CA GLY A 222 -18.57 10.65 -8.01
C GLY A 222 -18.35 10.18 -9.46
N TRP A 223 -18.50 8.88 -9.72
CA TRP A 223 -18.10 8.25 -10.99
C TRP A 223 -19.14 7.23 -11.50
N PRO A 224 -20.39 7.66 -11.80
CA PRO A 224 -21.47 6.73 -12.13
C PRO A 224 -21.30 5.98 -13.46
N TYR A 225 -20.40 6.45 -14.34
CA TYR A 225 -20.16 5.89 -15.67
C TYR A 225 -18.85 5.09 -15.79
N GLN A 226 -18.21 4.72 -14.68
CA GLN A 226 -16.99 3.90 -14.71
C GLN A 226 -17.25 2.46 -14.31
N HIS A 227 -16.52 1.54 -14.94
CA HIS A 227 -16.44 0.15 -14.50
C HIS A 227 -15.60 0.03 -13.22
N SER A 228 -15.77 -1.07 -12.49
CA SER A 228 -14.99 -1.32 -11.28
C SER A 228 -13.53 -1.58 -11.61
N PRO A 229 -12.59 -0.75 -11.12
CA PRO A 229 -11.15 -0.96 -11.26
C PRO A 229 -10.58 -1.91 -10.19
N TYR A 230 -11.44 -2.42 -9.30
CA TYR A 230 -11.02 -3.23 -8.15
C TYR A 230 -10.96 -4.71 -8.51
N GLY A 231 -10.09 -5.43 -7.80
CA GLY A 231 -9.93 -6.86 -8.05
C GLY A 231 -11.16 -7.68 -7.60
N PRO A 232 -11.29 -8.91 -8.14
CA PRO A 232 -12.45 -9.77 -7.91
C PRO A 232 -12.69 -10.15 -6.46
N LEU A 233 -11.64 -10.25 -5.64
CA LEU A 233 -11.81 -10.57 -4.23
C LEU A 233 -12.50 -9.43 -3.47
N PHE A 234 -12.05 -8.18 -3.67
CA PHE A 234 -12.70 -7.03 -3.04
C PHE A 234 -14.11 -6.82 -3.56
N THR A 235 -14.30 -6.88 -4.88
CA THR A 235 -15.62 -6.67 -5.49
C THR A 235 -16.63 -7.71 -4.97
N LEU A 236 -16.29 -9.00 -4.91
CA LEU A 236 -17.20 -10.02 -4.36
C LEU A 236 -17.46 -9.83 -2.87
N CYS A 237 -16.42 -9.58 -2.06
CA CYS A 237 -16.60 -9.33 -0.64
C CYS A 237 -17.48 -8.10 -0.38
N SER A 238 -17.42 -7.09 -1.25
CA SER A 238 -18.23 -5.88 -1.13
C SER A 238 -19.73 -6.18 -1.22
N TYR A 239 -20.16 -7.22 -1.93
CA TYR A 239 -21.58 -7.57 -2.11
C TYR A 239 -22.27 -7.88 -0.78
N ALA A 240 -21.52 -8.38 0.20
CA ALA A 240 -22.03 -8.63 1.56
C ALA A 240 -22.52 -7.35 2.27
N THR A 241 -22.13 -6.16 1.78
CA THR A 241 -22.59 -4.88 2.32
C THR A 241 -23.94 -4.44 1.75
N ALA A 242 -24.37 -4.97 0.60
CA ALA A 242 -25.59 -4.53 -0.08
C ALA A 242 -26.88 -4.71 0.74
N PRO A 243 -27.08 -5.82 1.49
CA PRO A 243 -28.26 -6.00 2.35
C PRO A 243 -28.35 -5.01 3.52
N LEU A 244 -27.25 -4.34 3.88
CA LEU A 244 -27.20 -3.39 5.00
C LEU A 244 -27.78 -2.01 4.63
N GLY A 245 -28.23 -1.82 3.38
CA GLY A 245 -28.64 -0.53 2.85
C GLY A 245 -27.47 0.46 2.75
N LEU A 246 -27.77 1.73 2.44
CA LEU A 246 -26.72 2.73 2.22
C LEU A 246 -25.95 3.05 3.51
N ALA A 247 -26.69 3.28 4.60
CA ALA A 247 -26.11 3.60 5.89
C ALA A 247 -25.23 2.46 6.42
N GLY A 248 -25.79 1.26 6.56
CA GLY A 248 -25.05 0.12 7.08
C GLY A 248 -23.88 -0.27 6.18
N GLY A 249 -24.03 -0.15 4.85
CA GLY A 249 -22.93 -0.38 3.90
C GLY A 249 -21.77 0.59 4.06
N LEU A 250 -22.04 1.90 4.16
CA LEU A 250 -21.01 2.91 4.45
C LEU A 250 -20.26 2.59 5.75
N TRP A 251 -21.00 2.33 6.83
CA TRP A 251 -20.39 2.05 8.14
C TRP A 251 -19.62 0.73 8.14
N ALA A 252 -20.04 -0.27 7.35
CA ALA A 252 -19.28 -1.50 7.15
C ALA A 252 -17.95 -1.25 6.41
N PHE A 253 -17.90 -0.37 5.40
CA PHE A 253 -16.64 0.01 4.76
C PHE A 253 -15.73 0.81 5.70
N LYS A 254 -16.29 1.75 6.48
CA LYS A 254 -15.51 2.48 7.51
C LYS A 254 -14.93 1.52 8.56
N ALA A 255 -15.72 0.56 9.05
CA ALA A 255 -15.27 -0.48 9.97
C ALA A 255 -14.19 -1.37 9.33
N THR A 256 -14.36 -1.74 8.05
CA THR A 256 -13.37 -2.52 7.30
C THR A 256 -12.04 -1.76 7.22
N ALA A 257 -12.07 -0.47 6.84
CA ALA A 257 -10.87 0.35 6.75
C ALA A 257 -10.16 0.50 8.11
N PHE A 258 -10.94 0.68 9.18
CA PHE A 258 -10.46 0.74 10.56
C PHE A 258 -9.76 -0.56 11.01
N VAL A 259 -10.39 -1.71 10.81
CA VAL A 259 -9.80 -3.00 11.21
C VAL A 259 -8.57 -3.31 10.36
N ALA A 260 -8.63 -3.04 9.05
CA ALA A 260 -7.53 -3.28 8.14
C ALA A 260 -6.31 -2.41 8.48
N SER A 261 -6.51 -1.11 8.79
CA SER A 261 -5.41 -0.22 9.17
C SER A 261 -4.77 -0.64 10.49
N LEU A 262 -5.56 -0.96 11.53
CA LEU A 262 -5.03 -1.44 12.81
C LEU A 262 -4.27 -2.76 12.67
N GLY A 263 -4.81 -3.70 11.90
CA GLY A 263 -4.15 -4.96 11.56
C GLY A 263 -2.81 -4.73 10.84
N ALA A 264 -2.79 -3.82 9.87
CA ALA A 264 -1.57 -3.46 9.15
C ALA A 264 -0.51 -2.85 10.07
N ILE A 265 -0.90 -1.93 10.96
CA ILE A 265 0.00 -1.29 11.94
C ILE A 265 0.62 -2.35 12.87
N ALA A 266 -0.19 -3.26 13.39
CA ALA A 266 0.27 -4.34 14.27
C ALA A 266 1.26 -5.27 13.54
N LEU A 267 0.95 -5.65 12.30
CA LEU A 267 1.79 -6.52 11.49
C LEU A 267 3.11 -5.85 11.07
N VAL A 268 3.09 -4.55 10.74
CA VAL A 268 4.32 -3.78 10.45
C VAL A 268 5.19 -3.64 11.70
N ALA A 269 4.59 -3.34 12.86
CA ALA A 269 5.32 -3.27 14.12
C ALA A 269 5.99 -4.61 14.47
N ARG A 270 5.26 -5.72 14.26
CA ARG A 270 5.79 -7.09 14.40
C ARG A 270 6.91 -7.38 13.40
N ALA A 271 6.72 -7.06 12.12
CA ALA A 271 7.73 -7.27 11.08
C ALA A 271 9.02 -6.51 11.42
N SER A 272 8.90 -5.24 11.83
CA SER A 272 10.02 -4.41 12.27
C SER A 272 10.77 -5.05 13.46
N ALA A 273 10.04 -5.53 14.49
CA ALA A 273 10.65 -6.22 15.63
C ALA A 273 11.40 -7.49 15.22
N LEU A 274 10.78 -8.33 14.38
CA LEU A 274 11.38 -9.57 13.88
C LEU A 274 12.63 -9.33 13.03
N LEU A 275 12.76 -8.13 12.45
CA LEU A 275 13.95 -7.68 11.73
C LEU A 275 14.94 -6.92 12.62
N GLY A 276 14.81 -7.00 13.95
CA GLY A 276 15.71 -6.34 14.91
C GLY A 276 15.56 -4.83 15.00
N ARG A 277 14.44 -4.26 14.56
CA ARG A 277 14.16 -2.81 14.55
C ARG A 277 13.08 -2.45 15.57
N SER A 278 12.87 -1.14 15.77
CA SER A 278 11.92 -0.64 16.77
C SER A 278 10.47 -0.81 16.30
N ALA A 279 9.72 -1.68 17.00
CA ALA A 279 8.26 -1.81 16.84
C ALA A 279 7.53 -0.50 17.15
N ARG A 280 7.96 0.21 18.21
CA ARG A 280 7.36 1.49 18.64
C ARG A 280 7.43 2.53 17.53
N TRP A 281 8.62 2.70 16.96
CA TRP A 281 8.82 3.64 15.87
C TRP A 281 8.04 3.24 14.62
N ALA A 282 8.02 1.95 14.26
CA ALA A 282 7.27 1.47 13.09
C ALA A 282 5.75 1.64 13.26
N ALA A 283 5.21 1.36 14.45
CA ALA A 283 3.80 1.58 14.77
C ALA A 283 3.44 3.08 14.71
N ALA A 284 4.27 3.96 15.26
CA ALA A 284 4.07 5.40 15.17
C ALA A 284 4.19 5.91 13.73
N PHE A 285 5.20 5.44 12.99
CA PHE A 285 5.47 5.82 11.61
C PHE A 285 4.30 5.54 10.68
N VAL A 286 3.67 4.36 10.81
CA VAL A 286 2.50 4.01 10.00
C VAL A 286 1.21 4.55 10.63
N GLY A 287 0.95 4.20 11.89
CA GLY A 287 -0.37 4.34 12.52
C GLY A 287 -0.75 5.74 12.96
N LEU A 288 0.20 6.68 13.01
CA LEU A 288 -0.05 8.08 13.30
C LEU A 288 0.20 8.98 12.08
N ASN A 289 0.44 8.39 10.91
CA ASN A 289 0.69 9.15 9.70
C ASN A 289 -0.59 9.91 9.26
N PRO A 290 -0.52 11.24 9.05
CA PRO A 290 -1.66 12.07 8.63
C PRO A 290 -2.40 11.57 7.39
N VAL A 291 -1.69 11.01 6.40
CA VAL A 291 -2.30 10.45 5.19
C VAL A 291 -3.11 9.20 5.52
N LEU A 292 -2.55 8.27 6.31
CA LEU A 292 -3.30 7.09 6.72
C LEU A 292 -4.55 7.47 7.50
N LEU A 293 -4.42 8.41 8.44
CA LEU A 293 -5.51 8.82 9.31
C LEU A 293 -6.61 9.56 8.53
N VAL A 294 -6.30 10.73 7.96
CA VAL A 294 -7.33 11.60 7.38
C VAL A 294 -7.73 11.14 5.98
N LEU A 295 -6.75 10.82 5.13
CA LEU A 295 -6.99 10.60 3.71
C LEU A 295 -7.41 9.17 3.39
N ALA A 296 -6.90 8.16 4.10
CA ALA A 296 -7.25 6.76 3.84
C ALA A 296 -8.36 6.24 4.78
N LEU A 297 -8.13 6.28 6.09
CA LEU A 297 -9.10 5.81 7.09
C LEU A 297 -10.32 6.75 7.16
N GLY A 298 -10.10 8.06 7.25
CA GLY A 298 -11.17 9.05 7.27
C GLY A 298 -12.09 8.95 6.06
N GLY A 299 -11.52 8.74 4.86
CA GLY A 299 -12.25 8.52 3.60
C GLY A 299 -12.77 7.10 3.36
N ALA A 300 -12.55 6.16 4.30
CA ALA A 300 -12.96 4.76 4.19
C ALA A 300 -12.39 3.99 2.97
N HIS A 301 -11.16 4.31 2.55
CA HIS A 301 -10.57 3.74 1.35
C HIS A 301 -10.15 2.26 1.51
N ASN A 302 -10.41 1.48 0.47
CA ASN A 302 -10.02 0.06 0.40
C ASN A 302 -8.49 -0.14 0.33
N ASP A 303 -7.72 0.92 0.08
CA ASP A 303 -6.26 0.91 0.12
C ASP A 303 -5.69 0.50 1.50
N THR A 304 -6.49 0.59 2.57
CA THR A 304 -6.16 0.02 3.88
C THR A 304 -6.07 -1.52 3.88
N LEU A 305 -6.81 -2.21 3.00
CA LEU A 305 -6.69 -3.66 2.78
C LEU A 305 -5.40 -4.01 2.04
N ILE A 306 -4.98 -3.18 1.08
CA ILE A 306 -3.66 -3.32 0.43
C ILE A 306 -2.57 -3.20 1.49
N LEU A 307 -2.67 -2.19 2.35
CA LEU A 307 -1.76 -1.98 3.48
C LEU A 307 -1.69 -3.22 4.38
N LEU A 308 -2.85 -3.82 4.71
CA LEU A 308 -2.95 -5.04 5.51
C LEU A 308 -2.26 -6.23 4.84
N THR A 309 -2.55 -6.49 3.56
CA THR A 309 -1.95 -7.62 2.82
C THR A 309 -0.44 -7.49 2.66
N LEU A 310 0.04 -6.27 2.41
CA LEU A 310 1.46 -5.96 2.32
C LEU A 310 2.14 -6.13 3.69
N ALA A 311 1.52 -5.60 4.76
CA ALA A 311 2.01 -5.77 6.13
C ALA A 311 2.07 -7.24 6.55
N ALA A 312 1.07 -8.04 6.16
CA ALA A 312 1.06 -9.49 6.39
C ALA A 312 2.23 -10.17 5.67
N ALA A 313 2.48 -9.85 4.39
CA ALA A 313 3.61 -10.37 3.66
C ALA A 313 4.96 -9.99 4.29
N LEU A 314 5.10 -8.75 4.78
CA LEU A 314 6.30 -8.29 5.48
C LEU A 314 6.50 -9.02 6.82
N ALA A 315 5.44 -9.25 7.59
CA ALA A 315 5.51 -9.98 8.85
C ALA A 315 5.81 -11.47 8.65
N LEU A 316 5.19 -12.10 7.64
CA LEU A 316 5.39 -13.51 7.31
C LEU A 316 6.78 -13.78 6.73
N SER A 317 7.38 -12.80 6.05
CA SER A 317 8.73 -12.91 5.48
C SER A 317 9.85 -12.45 6.44
N ALA A 318 9.53 -12.05 7.67
CA ALA A 318 10.49 -11.57 8.66
C ALA A 318 10.87 -12.66 9.68
N GLY A 319 12.01 -12.46 10.35
CA GLY A 319 12.50 -13.31 11.44
C GLY A 319 13.30 -14.54 10.98
N ALA A 320 13.60 -15.43 11.93
CA ALA A 320 14.47 -16.59 11.71
C ALA A 320 13.82 -17.71 10.88
N GLN A 321 12.48 -17.77 10.83
CA GLN A 321 11.73 -18.80 10.10
C GLN A 321 10.71 -18.16 9.16
N PRO A 322 11.16 -17.56 8.04
CA PRO A 322 10.27 -16.83 7.14
C PRO A 322 9.32 -17.78 6.39
N ARG A 323 8.04 -17.46 6.40
CA ARG A 323 6.95 -18.15 5.70
C ARG A 323 6.71 -17.51 4.33
N LEU A 324 7.72 -17.53 3.46
CA LEU A 324 7.69 -16.82 2.16
C LEU A 324 6.50 -17.21 1.27
N ARG A 325 6.09 -18.49 1.29
CA ARG A 325 4.93 -18.97 0.52
C ARG A 325 3.62 -18.32 0.96
N ALA A 326 3.40 -18.23 2.27
CA ALA A 326 2.25 -17.52 2.83
C ALA A 326 2.33 -16.01 2.55
N ALA A 327 3.54 -15.44 2.57
CA ALA A 327 3.74 -14.03 2.20
C ALA A 327 3.37 -13.77 0.72
N ALA A 328 3.71 -14.68 -0.20
CA ALA A 328 3.28 -14.59 -1.60
C ALA A 328 1.75 -14.68 -1.72
N GLY A 329 1.11 -15.61 -1.00
CA GLY A 329 -0.35 -15.70 -0.95
C GLY A 329 -1.01 -14.42 -0.44
N ALA A 330 -0.45 -13.77 0.59
CA ALA A 330 -0.93 -12.49 1.08
C ALA A 330 -0.83 -11.37 0.02
N LEU A 331 0.28 -11.29 -0.73
CA LEU A 331 0.41 -10.31 -1.82
C LEU A 331 -0.57 -10.56 -2.96
N VAL A 332 -0.82 -11.84 -3.31
CA VAL A 332 -1.82 -12.21 -4.32
C VAL A 332 -3.24 -11.88 -3.85
N ALA A 333 -3.56 -12.08 -2.57
CA ALA A 333 -4.83 -11.59 -2.01
C ALA A 333 -4.96 -10.07 -2.15
N GLY A 334 -3.87 -9.33 -1.98
CA GLY A 334 -3.80 -7.89 -2.26
C GLY A 334 -4.09 -7.54 -3.72
N VAL A 335 -3.58 -8.33 -4.68
CA VAL A 335 -3.94 -8.19 -6.12
C VAL A 335 -5.44 -8.36 -6.34
N GLY A 336 -6.05 -9.29 -5.60
CA GLY A 336 -7.51 -9.47 -5.57
C GLY A 336 -8.28 -8.27 -5.01
N VAL A 337 -7.62 -7.34 -4.32
CA VAL A 337 -8.22 -6.05 -3.93
C VAL A 337 -7.96 -4.98 -4.99
N LYS A 338 -6.69 -4.84 -5.39
CA LYS A 338 -6.24 -3.85 -6.37
C LYS A 338 -4.95 -4.31 -7.02
N LEU A 339 -4.88 -4.23 -8.36
CA LEU A 339 -3.76 -4.74 -9.14
C LEU A 339 -2.39 -4.22 -8.66
N THR A 340 -2.32 -2.97 -8.22
CA THR A 340 -1.09 -2.30 -7.75
C THR A 340 -0.44 -3.00 -6.55
N ALA A 341 -1.19 -3.75 -5.74
CA ALA A 341 -0.63 -4.54 -4.64
C ALA A 341 0.36 -5.62 -5.12
N GLY A 342 0.22 -6.07 -6.38
CA GLY A 342 1.11 -7.05 -7.01
C GLY A 342 2.53 -6.55 -7.24
N LEU A 343 2.79 -5.24 -7.13
CA LEU A 343 4.10 -4.64 -7.37
C LEU A 343 5.20 -5.26 -6.50
N ALA A 344 4.89 -5.64 -5.25
CA ALA A 344 5.86 -6.21 -4.33
C ALA A 344 6.17 -7.71 -4.59
N LEU A 345 5.31 -8.41 -5.34
CA LEU A 345 5.43 -9.85 -5.57
C LEU A 345 6.74 -10.25 -6.28
N PRO A 346 7.14 -9.65 -7.42
CA PRO A 346 8.38 -10.04 -8.10
C PRO A 346 9.63 -9.81 -7.22
N PHE A 347 9.63 -8.79 -6.37
CA PHE A 347 10.70 -8.57 -5.40
C PHE A 347 10.78 -9.69 -4.37
N LEU A 348 9.63 -10.13 -3.82
CA LEU A 348 9.56 -11.27 -2.92
C LEU A 348 10.02 -12.58 -3.58
N LEU A 349 9.66 -12.81 -4.85
CA LEU A 349 10.07 -14.01 -5.61
C LEU A 349 11.60 -14.09 -5.78
N LEU A 350 12.26 -12.93 -5.88
CA LEU A 350 13.73 -12.83 -6.00
C LEU A 350 14.46 -12.94 -4.64
N ALA A 351 13.73 -12.87 -3.52
CA ALA A 351 14.32 -12.82 -2.18
C ALA A 351 15.12 -14.07 -1.75
N PRO A 352 14.68 -15.31 -2.00
CA PRO A 352 15.49 -16.49 -1.68
C PRO A 352 16.76 -16.52 -2.54
N ALA A 353 17.91 -16.96 -2.02
CA ALA A 353 19.13 -17.07 -2.83
C ALA A 353 19.18 -18.35 -3.68
N ARG A 354 18.55 -19.44 -3.19
CA ARG A 354 18.60 -20.75 -3.83
C ARG A 354 17.50 -20.91 -4.87
N LEU A 355 17.85 -21.42 -6.04
CA LEU A 355 16.92 -21.62 -7.15
C LEU A 355 15.73 -22.53 -6.78
N ARG A 356 15.96 -23.61 -6.01
CA ARG A 356 14.90 -24.51 -5.53
C ARG A 356 13.88 -23.79 -4.63
N GLU A 357 14.34 -22.93 -3.73
CA GLU A 357 13.45 -22.16 -2.85
C GLU A 357 12.66 -21.12 -3.64
N ARG A 358 13.31 -20.45 -4.62
CA ARG A 358 12.64 -19.55 -5.57
C ARG A 358 11.56 -20.28 -6.38
N ALA A 359 11.85 -21.46 -6.91
CA ALA A 359 10.91 -22.24 -7.70
C ALA A 359 9.68 -22.67 -6.88
N LEU A 360 9.88 -23.14 -5.64
CA LEU A 360 8.78 -23.51 -4.74
C LEU A 360 7.93 -22.29 -4.33
N LEU A 361 8.57 -21.14 -4.15
CA LEU A 361 7.87 -19.88 -3.89
C LEU A 361 7.05 -19.43 -5.11
N ALA A 362 7.63 -19.49 -6.31
CA ALA A 362 6.94 -19.16 -7.56
C ALA A 362 5.75 -20.11 -7.81
N ALA A 363 5.91 -21.42 -7.56
CA ALA A 363 4.82 -22.38 -7.64
C ALA A 363 3.69 -22.06 -6.65
N SER A 364 4.03 -21.66 -5.42
CA SER A 364 3.03 -21.21 -4.44
C SER A 364 2.33 -19.92 -4.87
N ALA A 365 3.06 -18.96 -5.42
CA ALA A 365 2.48 -17.72 -5.93
C ALA A 365 1.53 -18.01 -7.10
N LEU A 366 1.94 -18.86 -8.04
CA LEU A 366 1.09 -19.31 -9.15
C LEU A 366 -0.17 -20.03 -8.64
N ALA A 367 -0.04 -20.93 -7.67
CA ALA A 367 -1.19 -21.60 -7.06
C ALA A 367 -2.16 -20.59 -6.41
N SER A 368 -1.66 -19.56 -5.72
CA SER A 368 -2.49 -18.49 -5.18
C SER A 368 -3.16 -17.66 -6.28
N VAL A 369 -2.48 -17.39 -7.40
CA VAL A 369 -3.08 -16.69 -8.55
C VAL A 369 -4.17 -17.55 -9.18
N CYS A 370 -3.96 -18.85 -9.36
CA CYS A 370 -4.98 -19.78 -9.85
C CYS A 370 -6.19 -19.83 -8.91
N ALA A 371 -5.98 -19.82 -7.59
CA ALA A 371 -7.07 -19.77 -6.62
C ALA A 371 -7.86 -18.45 -6.71
N LEU A 372 -7.17 -17.31 -6.85
CA LEU A 372 -7.82 -16.01 -7.07
C LEU A 372 -8.60 -15.99 -8.39
N ALA A 373 -8.02 -16.54 -9.47
CA ALA A 373 -8.69 -16.66 -10.76
C ALA A 373 -9.94 -17.56 -10.68
N ALA A 374 -9.87 -18.66 -9.93
CA ALA A 374 -11.03 -19.51 -9.69
C ALA A 374 -12.14 -18.76 -8.94
N VAL A 375 -11.81 -18.00 -7.88
CA VAL A 375 -12.78 -17.13 -7.19
C VAL A 375 -13.38 -16.09 -8.15
N ALA A 376 -12.56 -15.49 -9.00
CA ALA A 376 -13.01 -14.51 -9.98
C ALA A 376 -13.96 -15.12 -11.03
N LEU A 377 -13.64 -16.30 -11.56
CA LEU A 377 -14.47 -17.03 -12.51
C LEU A 377 -15.78 -17.50 -11.88
N LEU A 378 -15.75 -17.93 -10.61
CA LEU A 378 -16.97 -18.31 -9.88
C LEU A 378 -17.90 -17.12 -9.65
N GLY A 379 -17.33 -15.94 -9.38
CA GLY A 379 -18.10 -14.73 -9.10
C GLY A 379 -18.60 -13.96 -10.32
N PHE A 380 -17.80 -13.93 -11.40
CA PHE A 380 -18.02 -13.04 -12.56
C PHE A 380 -18.02 -13.78 -13.91
N GLY A 381 -17.89 -15.12 -13.90
CA GLY A 381 -17.85 -15.91 -15.12
C GLY A 381 -16.76 -15.43 -16.10
N GLY A 382 -17.13 -15.27 -17.37
CA GLY A 382 -16.22 -14.78 -18.41
C GLY A 382 -15.72 -13.35 -18.23
N HIS A 383 -16.34 -12.56 -17.34
CA HIS A 383 -15.97 -11.15 -17.10
C HIS A 383 -14.91 -10.98 -16.02
N ALA A 384 -14.38 -12.07 -15.45
CA ALA A 384 -13.41 -12.05 -14.35
C ALA A 384 -12.17 -11.17 -14.57
N LEU A 385 -11.81 -10.89 -15.83
CA LEU A 385 -10.69 -10.03 -16.21
C LEU A 385 -11.09 -8.59 -16.57
N GLY A 386 -12.37 -8.23 -16.56
CA GLY A 386 -12.84 -6.92 -17.00
C GLY A 386 -12.33 -5.76 -16.15
N PHE A 387 -11.97 -6.00 -14.88
CA PHE A 387 -11.25 -5.02 -14.05
C PHE A 387 -9.92 -4.54 -14.67
N LEU A 388 -9.25 -5.37 -15.49
CA LEU A 388 -8.03 -4.95 -16.20
C LEU A 388 -8.34 -3.89 -17.27
N GLY A 389 -9.51 -4.00 -17.92
CA GLY A 389 -10.03 -2.98 -18.82
C GLY A 389 -10.30 -1.67 -18.08
N ALA A 390 -10.98 -1.75 -16.93
CA ALA A 390 -11.26 -0.60 -16.07
C ALA A 390 -9.97 0.08 -15.54
N VAL A 391 -8.93 -0.71 -15.21
CA VAL A 391 -7.60 -0.15 -14.89
C VAL A 391 -7.04 0.62 -16.09
N GLY A 392 -7.23 0.12 -17.31
CA GLY A 392 -6.87 0.81 -18.55
C GLY A 392 -7.64 2.13 -18.76
N GLU A 393 -8.94 2.16 -18.44
CA GLU A 393 -9.75 3.38 -18.43
C GLU A 393 -9.18 4.41 -17.46
N GLN A 394 -8.84 3.99 -16.23
CA GLN A 394 -8.24 4.87 -15.24
C GLN A 394 -6.86 5.40 -15.63
N GLN A 395 -6.09 4.64 -16.42
CA GLN A 395 -4.83 5.16 -16.96
C GLN A 395 -5.06 6.36 -17.88
N GLN A 396 -6.25 6.56 -18.46
CA GLN A 396 -6.54 7.75 -19.29
C GLN A 396 -6.88 8.99 -18.47
N LEU A 397 -7.10 8.84 -17.16
CA LEU A 397 -7.43 9.94 -16.28
C LEU A 397 -6.16 10.64 -15.78
N VAL A 398 -6.28 11.95 -15.55
CA VAL A 398 -5.19 12.77 -15.00
C VAL A 398 -5.67 13.50 -13.76
N ALA A 399 -5.02 13.23 -12.64
CA ALA A 399 -5.22 13.97 -11.41
C ALA A 399 -4.50 15.32 -11.54
N VAL A 400 -5.20 16.41 -11.18
CA VAL A 400 -4.68 17.78 -11.32
C VAL A 400 -3.34 17.92 -10.63
N HIS A 401 -3.20 17.42 -9.41
CA HIS A 401 -1.96 17.46 -8.62
C HIS A 401 -1.16 16.15 -8.69
N SER A 402 -1.19 15.45 -9.83
CA SER A 402 -0.19 14.41 -10.08
C SER A 402 1.16 15.03 -10.46
N ILE A 403 2.27 14.39 -10.10
CA ILE A 403 3.60 14.93 -10.44
C ILE A 403 3.81 15.09 -11.96
N PRO A 404 3.36 14.18 -12.84
CA PRO A 404 3.40 14.42 -14.28
C PRO A 404 2.62 15.68 -14.69
N ALA A 405 1.46 15.94 -14.08
CA ALA A 405 0.67 17.13 -14.38
C ALA A 405 1.29 18.42 -13.84
N GLU A 406 1.84 18.41 -12.62
CA GLU A 406 2.56 19.55 -12.07
C GLU A 406 3.78 19.90 -12.91
N THR A 407 4.59 18.89 -13.26
CA THR A 407 5.81 19.10 -14.05
C THR A 407 5.51 19.56 -15.46
N ALA A 408 4.44 19.05 -16.09
CA ALA A 408 3.95 19.54 -17.38
C ALA A 408 3.59 21.03 -17.29
N ARG A 409 2.85 21.44 -16.25
CA ARG A 409 2.51 22.85 -16.02
C ARG A 409 3.73 23.71 -15.75
N LEU A 410 4.66 23.26 -14.92
CA LEU A 410 5.88 23.99 -14.56
C LEU A 410 6.74 24.33 -15.78
N ILE A 411 6.78 23.46 -16.78
CA ILE A 411 7.54 23.70 -18.03
C ILE A 411 6.68 24.32 -19.13
N GLY A 412 5.44 24.73 -18.83
CA GLY A 412 4.56 25.45 -19.76
C GLY A 412 3.78 24.59 -20.76
N LEU A 413 3.63 23.28 -20.53
CA LEU A 413 2.78 22.44 -21.38
C LEU A 413 1.30 22.67 -21.12
N HIS A 414 0.49 22.62 -22.18
CA HIS A 414 -0.96 22.64 -22.07
C HIS A 414 -1.50 21.27 -21.67
N GLY A 415 -2.03 21.17 -20.44
CA GLY A 415 -2.49 19.89 -19.88
C GLY A 415 -1.34 18.94 -19.61
N THR A 416 -1.61 17.63 -19.67
CA THR A 416 -0.61 16.58 -19.45
C THR A 416 -0.58 15.64 -20.67
N PRO A 417 0.18 15.99 -21.72
CA PRO A 417 0.21 15.23 -22.97
C PRO A 417 0.59 13.75 -22.78
N SER A 418 0.10 12.87 -23.65
CA SER A 418 0.39 11.43 -23.59
C SER A 418 1.90 11.14 -23.61
N TRP A 419 2.65 11.75 -24.53
CA TRP A 419 4.10 11.58 -24.61
C TRP A 419 4.82 11.98 -23.31
N TRP A 420 4.31 12.98 -22.57
CA TRP A 420 4.88 13.38 -21.29
C TRP A 420 4.63 12.30 -20.22
N ARG A 421 3.42 11.74 -20.20
CA ARG A 421 3.06 10.61 -19.33
C ARG A 421 3.87 9.36 -19.67
N ASP A 422 4.12 9.12 -20.95
CA ASP A 422 4.92 7.99 -21.43
C ASP A 422 6.38 8.09 -20.97
N LEU A 423 6.94 9.31 -20.90
CA LEU A 423 8.28 9.53 -20.32
C LEU A 423 8.34 9.16 -18.84
N PHE A 424 7.33 9.55 -18.05
CA PHE A 424 7.24 9.14 -16.64
C PHE A 424 7.04 7.63 -16.51
N ALA A 425 6.20 7.02 -17.35
CA ALA A 425 6.02 5.57 -17.37
C ALA A 425 7.32 4.85 -17.72
N ALA A 426 8.08 5.32 -18.71
CA ALA A 426 9.38 4.79 -19.08
C ALA A 426 10.40 4.93 -17.93
N ALA A 427 10.44 6.07 -17.25
CA ALA A 427 11.28 6.29 -16.08
C ALA A 427 10.92 5.32 -14.93
N PHE A 428 9.62 5.10 -14.68
CA PHE A 428 9.16 4.09 -13.72
C PHE A 428 9.63 2.69 -14.10
N VAL A 429 9.46 2.28 -15.36
CA VAL A 429 9.91 0.96 -15.83
C VAL A 429 11.42 0.80 -15.67
N ALA A 430 12.21 1.83 -15.97
CA ALA A 430 13.65 1.81 -15.77
C ALA A 430 14.02 1.60 -14.28
N VAL A 431 13.36 2.32 -13.37
CA VAL A 431 13.56 2.15 -11.91
C VAL A 431 13.14 0.75 -11.46
N LEU A 432 11.99 0.25 -11.93
CA LEU A 432 11.49 -1.09 -11.63
C LEU A 432 12.49 -2.17 -12.06
N LEU A 433 12.95 -2.13 -13.32
CA LEU A 433 13.90 -3.11 -13.87
C LEU A 433 15.24 -3.04 -13.14
N PHE A 434 15.74 -1.83 -12.86
CA PHE A 434 16.95 -1.65 -12.07
C PHE A 434 16.81 -2.20 -10.65
N ALA A 435 15.70 -1.91 -9.97
CA ALA A 435 15.44 -2.40 -8.61
C ALA A 435 15.28 -3.92 -8.56
N LEU A 436 14.63 -4.53 -9.56
CA LEU A 436 14.54 -5.98 -9.71
C LEU A 436 15.91 -6.60 -9.95
N TRP A 437 16.72 -6.02 -10.83
CA TRP A 437 18.10 -6.45 -11.04
C TRP A 437 18.93 -6.37 -9.75
N ARG A 438 18.86 -5.25 -9.02
CA ARG A 438 19.53 -5.10 -7.71
C ARG A 438 19.08 -6.17 -6.72
N THR A 439 17.79 -6.48 -6.67
CA THR A 439 17.22 -7.52 -5.80
C THR A 439 17.71 -8.90 -6.20
N ALA A 440 17.75 -9.21 -7.49
CA ALA A 440 18.31 -10.46 -8.01
C ALA A 440 19.80 -10.62 -7.67
N ARG A 441 20.53 -9.50 -7.54
CA ARG A 441 21.93 -9.43 -7.09
C ARG A 441 22.10 -9.43 -5.55
N GLY A 442 21.02 -9.57 -4.79
CA GLY A 442 21.04 -9.72 -3.33
C GLY A 442 20.74 -8.46 -2.52
N ALA A 443 20.26 -7.38 -3.15
CA ALA A 443 19.74 -6.23 -2.41
C ALA A 443 18.47 -6.62 -1.61
N ASP A 444 18.20 -5.91 -0.50
CA ASP A 444 16.99 -6.13 0.29
C ASP A 444 15.75 -5.80 -0.53
N TRP A 445 14.97 -6.83 -0.84
CA TRP A 445 13.77 -6.75 -1.67
C TRP A 445 12.73 -5.76 -1.11
N ARG A 446 12.67 -5.58 0.22
CA ARG A 446 11.73 -4.65 0.87
C ARG A 446 12.08 -3.20 0.55
N THR A 447 13.37 -2.89 0.58
CA THR A 447 13.90 -1.57 0.26
C THR A 447 13.74 -1.28 -1.24
N ALA A 448 14.06 -2.26 -2.10
CA ALA A 448 13.88 -2.14 -3.54
C ALA A 448 12.39 -1.96 -3.94
N ALA A 449 11.49 -2.74 -3.34
CA ALA A 449 10.05 -2.58 -3.51
C ALA A 449 9.59 -1.19 -3.02
N GLY A 450 10.09 -0.70 -1.88
CA GLY A 450 9.74 0.63 -1.36
C GLY A 450 10.13 1.77 -2.31
N TRP A 451 11.35 1.75 -2.85
CA TRP A 451 11.78 2.74 -3.86
C TRP A 451 10.96 2.64 -5.15
N THR A 452 10.60 1.42 -5.56
CA THR A 452 9.76 1.20 -6.74
C THR A 452 8.34 1.69 -6.51
N THR A 453 7.77 1.52 -5.31
CA THR A 453 6.48 2.10 -4.94
C THR A 453 6.53 3.63 -4.98
N LEU A 454 7.59 4.26 -4.47
CA LEU A 454 7.74 5.72 -4.60
C LEU A 454 7.86 6.16 -6.06
N ALA A 455 8.61 5.43 -6.89
CA ALA A 455 8.72 5.71 -8.32
C ALA A 455 7.36 5.60 -9.02
N LEU A 456 6.53 4.60 -8.66
CA LEU A 456 5.16 4.48 -9.17
C LEU A 456 4.32 5.72 -8.81
N LEU A 457 4.36 6.13 -7.54
CA LEU A 457 3.58 7.28 -7.05
C LEU A 457 4.00 8.60 -7.73
N VAL A 458 5.29 8.76 -8.00
CA VAL A 458 5.82 9.94 -8.72
C VAL A 458 5.51 9.88 -10.22
N SER A 459 5.34 8.70 -10.80
CA SER A 459 5.20 8.54 -12.25
C SER A 459 3.76 8.42 -12.74
N THR A 460 2.82 8.07 -11.86
CA THR A 460 1.41 7.94 -12.24
C THR A 460 0.79 9.32 -12.48
N ALA A 461 0.08 9.46 -13.62
CA ALA A 461 -0.76 10.62 -13.91
C ALA A 461 -2.07 10.60 -13.12
N TRP A 462 -2.49 9.42 -12.66
CA TRP A 462 -3.66 9.23 -11.79
C TRP A 462 -3.21 9.02 -10.34
N LEU A 463 -2.63 10.06 -9.75
CA LEU A 463 -2.18 10.07 -8.36
C LEU A 463 -3.32 10.54 -7.45
N LEU A 464 -3.88 9.61 -6.68
CA LEU A 464 -4.81 9.94 -5.58
C LEU A 464 -4.04 10.02 -4.25
N PRO A 465 -4.40 10.94 -3.35
CA PRO A 465 -3.59 11.33 -2.20
C PRO A 465 -3.34 10.15 -1.23
N TRP A 466 -4.34 9.29 -1.03
CA TRP A 466 -4.22 8.14 -0.14
C TRP A 466 -3.32 7.02 -0.70
N TYR A 467 -2.91 7.07 -1.98
CA TYR A 467 -1.94 6.10 -2.53
C TYR A 467 -0.58 6.19 -1.86
N ALA A 468 -0.25 7.33 -1.26
CA ALA A 468 1.00 7.52 -0.51
C ALA A 468 1.16 6.52 0.66
N ILE A 469 0.07 5.95 1.19
CA ILE A 469 0.15 4.97 2.28
C ILE A 469 0.82 3.66 1.84
N TRP A 470 0.84 3.34 0.54
CA TRP A 470 1.41 2.09 0.04
C TRP A 470 2.91 1.94 0.34
N ALA A 471 3.63 3.07 0.42
CA ALA A 471 5.05 3.07 0.74
C ALA A 471 5.35 2.93 2.25
N LEU A 472 4.38 3.23 3.13
CA LEU A 472 4.59 3.29 4.58
C LEU A 472 5.10 1.96 5.18
N PRO A 473 4.52 0.78 4.89
CA PRO A 473 4.98 -0.48 5.47
C PRO A 473 6.41 -0.82 5.06
N LEU A 474 6.76 -0.57 3.79
CA LEU A 474 8.08 -0.86 3.22
C LEU A 474 9.15 0.04 3.84
N ALA A 475 8.87 1.34 3.93
CA ALA A 475 9.76 2.31 4.58
C ALA A 475 9.91 2.04 6.09
N ALA A 476 8.83 1.61 6.77
CA ALA A 476 8.84 1.31 8.19
C ALA A 476 9.79 0.17 8.55
N VAL A 477 9.80 -0.90 7.74
CA VAL A 477 10.63 -2.10 7.97
C VAL A 477 12.03 -2.01 7.36
N SER A 478 12.24 -1.12 6.37
CA SER A 478 13.55 -0.89 5.76
C SER A 478 14.54 -0.26 6.76
N ALA A 479 15.84 -0.49 6.60
CA ALA A 479 16.88 0.27 7.32
C ALA A 479 17.24 1.60 6.64
N ASP A 480 16.80 1.81 5.40
CA ASP A 480 17.17 2.97 4.60
C ASP A 480 16.45 4.24 5.11
N ARG A 481 17.23 5.19 5.63
CA ARG A 481 16.71 6.47 6.11
C ARG A 481 16.27 7.37 4.95
N ARG A 482 16.85 7.21 3.77
CA ARG A 482 16.50 7.98 2.57
C ARG A 482 15.12 7.56 2.09
N LEU A 483 14.84 6.25 2.07
CA LEU A 483 13.51 5.74 1.75
C LEU A 483 12.45 6.31 2.71
N ARG A 484 12.72 6.29 4.03
CA ARG A 484 11.80 6.86 5.03
C ARG A 484 11.57 8.35 4.82
N ALA A 485 12.62 9.13 4.55
CA ALA A 485 12.50 10.55 4.29
C ALA A 485 11.71 10.81 3.00
N ALA A 486 12.00 10.10 1.92
CA ALA A 486 11.28 10.22 0.66
C ALA A 486 9.80 9.83 0.80
N THR A 487 9.48 8.79 1.57
CA THR A 487 8.08 8.46 1.92
C THR A 487 7.40 9.59 2.68
N LEU A 488 8.06 10.19 3.67
CA LEU A 488 7.51 11.34 4.40
C LEU A 488 7.29 12.56 3.49
N VAL A 489 8.18 12.80 2.52
CA VAL A 489 8.01 13.87 1.52
C VAL A 489 6.80 13.61 0.63
N VAL A 490 6.63 12.38 0.14
CA VAL A 490 5.44 12.01 -0.66
C VAL A 490 4.16 12.10 0.18
N CYS A 491 4.18 11.70 1.45
CA CYS A 491 3.06 11.91 2.36
C CYS A 491 2.77 13.40 2.59
N ALA A 492 3.80 14.22 2.78
CA ALA A 492 3.65 15.66 2.95
C ALA A 492 3.07 16.31 1.70
N TYR A 493 3.50 15.90 0.51
CA TYR A 493 2.92 16.34 -0.76
C TYR A 493 1.44 15.93 -0.87
N ALA A 494 1.12 14.67 -0.59
CA ALA A 494 -0.26 14.17 -0.61
C ALA A 494 -1.17 14.90 0.38
N THR A 495 -0.65 15.33 1.53
CA THR A 495 -1.40 16.19 2.47
C THR A 495 -1.52 17.62 1.93
N LEU A 496 -0.43 18.20 1.43
CA LEU A 496 -0.34 19.58 0.98
C LEU A 496 -1.36 19.90 -0.11
N ILE A 497 -1.54 19.01 -1.09
CA ILE A 497 -2.45 19.23 -2.25
C ILE A 497 -3.93 19.38 -1.88
N HIS A 498 -4.31 19.13 -0.61
CA HIS A 498 -5.66 19.37 -0.08
C HIS A 498 -5.76 20.61 0.81
N LEU A 499 -4.65 21.34 0.98
CA LEU A 499 -4.61 22.54 1.80
C LEU A 499 -4.71 23.78 0.91
N PRO A 500 -5.48 24.81 1.31
CA PRO A 500 -5.49 26.11 0.61
C PRO A 500 -4.10 26.69 0.35
N LEU A 501 -3.12 26.43 1.24
CA LEU A 501 -1.71 26.81 1.06
C LEU A 501 -1.12 26.32 -0.27
N ALA A 502 -1.58 25.18 -0.80
CA ALA A 502 -1.11 24.64 -2.07
C ALA A 502 -1.57 25.46 -3.29
N GLU A 503 -2.71 26.14 -3.21
CA GLU A 503 -3.24 26.91 -4.34
C GLU A 503 -2.24 27.96 -4.82
N GLY A 504 -1.54 28.64 -3.90
CA GLY A 504 -0.51 29.62 -4.24
C GLY A 504 0.89 29.04 -4.52
N LEU A 505 1.15 27.77 -4.17
CA LEU A 505 2.46 27.12 -4.32
C LEU A 505 2.55 26.21 -5.55
N LEU A 506 1.48 25.50 -5.87
CA LEU A 506 1.42 24.49 -6.94
C LEU A 506 0.57 24.97 -8.13
N THR A 507 -0.21 26.04 -7.98
CA THR A 507 -0.98 26.65 -9.07
C THR A 507 -0.41 28.05 -9.34
N PRO A 508 0.30 28.32 -10.46
CA PRO A 508 0.51 29.70 -10.86
C PRO A 508 -0.85 30.35 -11.14
N PRO A 509 -1.03 31.66 -10.83
CA PRO A 509 -2.30 32.32 -10.96
C PRO A 509 -2.83 32.17 -12.40
N ARG A 510 -4.13 31.89 -12.53
CA ARG A 510 -4.82 32.03 -13.82
C ARG A 510 -4.50 33.44 -14.35
N PRO A 511 -4.10 33.60 -15.63
CA PRO A 511 -3.96 34.94 -16.19
C PRO A 511 -5.28 35.66 -15.94
N THR A 512 -5.23 36.72 -15.14
CA THR A 512 -6.38 37.57 -14.88
C THR A 512 -6.89 38.03 -16.24
N ALA A 513 -8.12 37.63 -16.58
CA ALA A 513 -8.81 38.21 -17.71
C ALA A 513 -8.76 39.72 -17.49
N ARG A 514 -8.09 40.45 -18.40
CA ARG A 514 -8.04 41.91 -18.37
C ARG A 514 -9.48 42.41 -18.21
N HIS A 515 -9.71 43.24 -17.19
CA HIS A 515 -10.97 43.93 -16.95
C HIS A 515 -11.54 44.47 -18.27
N GLY A 516 -12.77 44.08 -18.64
CA GLY A 516 -13.46 44.71 -19.77
C GLY A 516 -14.69 44.01 -20.33
N THR A 517 -14.88 42.70 -20.17
CA THR A 517 -16.05 42.02 -20.76
C THR A 517 -16.66 41.01 -19.80
N PRO A 518 -17.96 41.14 -19.45
CA PRO A 518 -18.64 40.15 -18.63
C PRO A 518 -18.70 38.82 -19.40
N PHE A 519 -18.13 37.78 -18.79
CA PHE A 519 -18.24 36.41 -19.27
C PHE A 519 -19.72 36.01 -19.26
N ARG A 520 -20.29 35.83 -20.44
CA ARG A 520 -21.63 35.27 -20.64
C ARG A 520 -21.44 33.75 -20.78
N PRO A 521 -21.99 32.91 -19.90
CA PRO A 521 -21.87 31.47 -20.06
C PRO A 521 -22.61 31.07 -21.34
N SER A 522 -21.87 30.63 -22.36
CA SER A 522 -22.44 29.90 -23.49
C SER A 522 -22.77 28.49 -23.01
N GLY A 523 -23.90 27.93 -23.45
CA GLY A 523 -24.49 26.66 -22.97
C GLY A 523 -23.71 25.37 -23.23
N GLY A 524 -22.40 25.38 -22.98
CA GLY A 524 -21.51 24.21 -22.97
C GLY A 524 -20.47 24.24 -21.83
N ASP A 525 -20.53 25.20 -20.92
CA ASP A 525 -19.58 25.30 -19.82
C ASP A 525 -19.89 24.28 -18.72
N ARG A 526 -19.01 23.28 -18.68
CA ARG A 526 -18.96 22.16 -17.75
C ARG A 526 -18.92 22.66 -16.31
N VAL A 527 -19.82 22.13 -15.49
CA VAL A 527 -19.77 22.26 -14.03
C VAL A 527 -18.62 21.39 -13.53
N GLU A 528 -17.46 22.01 -13.30
CA GLU A 528 -16.25 21.38 -12.76
C GLU A 528 -16.42 21.18 -11.24
N LEU A 529 -17.05 20.07 -10.84
CA LEU A 529 -17.28 19.76 -9.42
C LEU A 529 -16.13 18.98 -8.75
N THR A 530 -15.07 18.60 -9.47
CA THR A 530 -14.07 17.67 -8.89
C THR A 530 -12.60 17.89 -9.28
N GLY A 531 -12.23 18.90 -10.07
CA GLY A 531 -10.81 19.17 -10.37
C GLY A 531 -10.10 18.00 -11.07
N PHE A 532 -10.74 17.40 -12.10
CA PHE A 532 -10.14 16.37 -12.95
C PHE A 532 -10.39 16.68 -14.42
N LYS A 533 -9.40 16.41 -15.29
CA LYS A 533 -9.54 16.52 -16.74
C LYS A 533 -9.65 15.13 -17.37
N VAL A 534 -10.80 14.82 -17.96
CA VAL A 534 -10.99 13.63 -18.81
C VAL A 534 -10.46 13.95 -20.21
N LEU A 535 -9.62 13.08 -20.77
CA LEU A 535 -8.93 13.32 -22.05
C LEU A 535 -9.73 12.88 -23.27
N ASP A 536 -10.66 11.94 -23.14
CA ASP A 536 -11.55 11.48 -24.21
C ASP A 536 -12.97 11.30 -23.69
N ASP A 537 -13.87 12.22 -24.04
CA ASP A 537 -15.31 11.97 -23.95
C ASP A 537 -15.68 11.07 -25.15
N ARG A 538 -15.80 9.76 -24.93
CA ARG A 538 -16.75 9.02 -25.77
C ARG A 538 -18.13 9.47 -25.34
N VAL A 539 -18.68 10.43 -26.09
CA VAL A 539 -20.11 10.75 -26.04
C VAL A 539 -20.85 9.45 -26.38
N LEU A 540 -21.34 8.75 -25.36
CA LEU A 540 -22.36 7.73 -25.55
C LEU A 540 -23.65 8.49 -25.83
N ASP A 541 -23.98 8.59 -27.11
CA ASP A 541 -25.24 9.12 -27.59
C ASP A 541 -26.35 8.16 -27.15
N PHE A 542 -27.15 8.59 -26.16
CA PHE A 542 -28.32 7.83 -25.69
C PHE A 542 -29.52 7.94 -26.65
N GLY A 543 -29.31 8.45 -27.87
CA GLY A 543 -30.31 8.44 -28.93
C GLY A 543 -30.18 7.25 -29.88
N ARG A 544 -30.63 6.06 -29.45
CA ARG A 544 -31.32 5.05 -30.30
C ARG A 544 -31.75 3.80 -29.53
#